data_AF-A0A6A3G1J6-F1
#
_entry.id   AF-A0A6A3G1J6-F1
#
_cell.length_a   1.000
_cell.length_b   1.000
_cell.length_c   1.000
_cell.angle_alpha   90.00
_cell.angle_beta   90.00
_cell.angle_gamma   90.00
#
_symmetry.space_group_name_H-M   'P 1'
#
loop_
_entity.id
_entity.type
_entity.pdbx_description
1 polymer ?
#
loop_
_entity_poly.entity_id
_entity_poly.type
_entity_poly.pdbx_seq_one_letter_code
_entity_poly.pdbx_strand_id
1 'polypeptide(L)' 'MLGPAAKLACKICPRYEIDMLIDHRTKVNTEQFLVAWRHYAETTWEPTTMLKDDGVPDWYFQAVMDWKSEDTSLP' A
#
# COMPACT_ATOMS: atom_id res chain seq x y z
N MET A 1 14.19 -15.56 17.86
CA MET A 1 14.45 -14.28 18.55
C MET A 1 15.34 -13.44 17.64
N LEU A 2 14.81 -12.45 16.93
CA LEU A 2 15.62 -11.60 16.04
C LEU A 2 16.62 -10.77 16.87
N GLY A 3 17.88 -10.76 16.46
CA GLY A 3 18.97 -10.09 17.16
C GLY A 3 18.91 -8.55 17.10
N PRO A 4 19.69 -7.84 17.95
CA PRO A 4 19.67 -6.38 18.09
C PRO A 4 19.94 -5.62 16.77
N ALA A 5 20.74 -6.20 15.87
CA ALA A 5 21.09 -5.59 14.58
C ALA A 5 19.88 -5.44 13.63
N ALA A 6 18.94 -6.40 13.65
CA ALA A 6 17.75 -6.34 12.81
C ALA A 6 16.80 -5.21 13.25
N LYS A 7 16.77 -4.89 14.55
CA LYS A 7 15.97 -3.76 15.09
C LYS A 7 16.55 -2.39 14.70
N LEU A 8 17.86 -2.32 14.41
CA LEU A 8 18.54 -1.08 14.00
C LEU A 8 18.50 -0.85 12.49
N ALA A 9 18.52 -1.92 11.68
CA ALA A 9 18.41 -1.80 10.22
C ALA A 9 17.08 -1.18 9.77
N CYS A 10 15.96 -1.48 10.45
CA CYS A 10 14.66 -0.87 10.20
C CYS A 10 14.60 0.65 10.49
N LYS A 11 15.66 1.23 11.09
CA LYS A 11 15.72 2.65 11.46
C LYS A 11 16.45 3.52 10.43
N ILE A 12 17.10 2.93 9.43
CA ILE A 12 17.91 3.63 8.42
C ILE A 12 17.15 3.81 7.10
N CYS A 13 16.08 3.03 6.88
CA CYS A 13 15.21 3.23 5.72
C CYS A 13 14.34 4.47 5.96
N PRO A 14 14.46 5.54 5.14
CA PRO A 14 13.52 6.64 5.21
C PRO A 14 12.10 6.08 5.01
N ARG A 15 11.18 6.51 5.87
CA ARG A 15 9.77 6.10 5.75
C ARG A 15 9.26 6.73 4.45
N TYR A 16 8.94 5.90 3.47
CA TYR A 16 8.34 6.39 2.22
C TYR A 16 6.97 6.98 2.55
N GLU A 17 6.72 8.19 2.08
CA GLU A 17 5.43 8.84 2.26
C GLU A 17 4.50 8.41 1.12
N ILE A 18 3.34 7.86 1.48
CA ILE A 18 2.29 7.53 0.52
C ILE A 18 1.65 8.83 0.04
N ASP A 19 1.60 9.03 -1.28
CA ASP A 19 0.85 10.12 -1.89
C ASP A 19 -0.60 9.70 -2.14
N MET A 20 -0.80 8.59 -2.85
CA MET A 20 -2.13 8.00 -3.07
C MET A 20 -2.09 6.50 -3.35
N LEU A 21 -3.21 5.82 -3.10
CA LEU A 21 -3.47 4.47 -3.62
C LEU A 21 -4.18 4.58 -4.97
N ILE A 22 -3.57 4.01 -6.01
CA ILE A 22 -4.02 4.13 -7.40
C ILE A 22 -4.93 2.96 -7.79
N ASP A 23 -4.60 1.77 -7.32
CA ASP A 23 -5.24 0.54 -7.79
C ASP A 23 -5.23 -0.55 -6.74
N HIS A 24 -6.10 -1.54 -6.94
CA HIS A 24 -6.23 -2.70 -6.08
C HIS A 24 -6.20 -3.98 -6.93
N ARG A 25 -5.48 -5.00 -6.44
CA ARG A 25 -5.55 -6.34 -7.01
C ARG A 25 -5.43 -7.40 -5.93
N THR A 26 -6.00 -8.56 -6.20
CA THR A 26 -5.79 -9.75 -5.39
C THR A 26 -4.91 -10.72 -6.17
N LYS A 27 -3.73 -11.06 -5.62
CA LYS A 27 -2.80 -12.03 -6.22
C LYS A 27 -2.46 -13.12 -5.21
N VAL A 28 -2.72 -14.38 -5.57
CA VAL A 28 -2.40 -15.57 -4.74
C VAL A 28 -2.90 -15.38 -3.29
N ASN A 29 -4.18 -15.05 -3.14
CA ASN A 29 -4.85 -14.83 -1.86
C ASN A 29 -4.26 -13.69 -0.99
N THR A 30 -3.47 -12.81 -1.59
CA THR A 30 -2.93 -11.62 -0.93
C THR A 30 -3.48 -10.38 -1.63
N GLU A 31 -4.13 -9.51 -0.87
CA GLU A 31 -4.54 -8.20 -1.36
C GLU A 31 -3.33 -7.26 -1.45
N GLN A 32 -3.25 -6.56 -2.57
CA GLN A 32 -2.19 -5.61 -2.86
C GLN A 32 -2.78 -4.34 -3.43
N PHE A 33 -2.19 -3.21 -3.04
CA PHE A 33 -2.54 -1.91 -3.59
C PHE A 33 -1.35 -1.32 -4.33
N LEU A 34 -1.63 -0.67 -5.46
CA LEU A 34 -0.63 0.10 -6.19
C LEU A 34 -0.49 1.46 -5.52
N VAL A 35 0.70 1.73 -4.99
CA VAL A 35 1.00 2.93 -4.23
C VAL A 35 1.75 3.92 -5.13
N ALA A 36 1.26 5.15 -5.16
CA ALA A 36 2.02 6.31 -5.60
C ALA A 36 2.79 6.88 -4.41
N TRP A 37 4.09 7.02 -4.56
CA TRP A 37 4.96 7.52 -3.49
C TRP A 37 5.23 9.01 -3.68
N ARG A 38 5.17 9.77 -2.60
CA ARG A 38 5.47 11.19 -2.65
C ARG A 38 6.94 11.39 -2.99
N HIS A 39 7.20 12.27 -3.96
CA HIS A 39 8.55 12.56 -4.49
C HIS A 39 9.18 11.46 -5.36
N TYR A 40 8.44 10.40 -5.70
CA TYR A 40 8.90 9.39 -6.65
C TYR A 40 7.93 9.27 -7.82
N ALA A 41 8.46 9.10 -9.02
CA ALA A 41 7.65 8.88 -10.22
C ALA A 41 7.18 7.43 -10.35
N GLU A 42 7.85 6.52 -9.66
CA GLU A 42 7.56 5.09 -9.72
C GLU A 42 6.45 4.70 -8.75
N THR A 43 5.66 3.71 -9.16
CA THR A 43 4.59 3.13 -8.35
C THR A 43 4.90 1.66 -8.06
N THR A 44 4.56 1.20 -6.87
CA THR A 44 4.84 -0.19 -6.46
C THR A 44 3.60 -0.86 -5.87
N TRP A 45 3.54 -2.19 -5.97
CA TRP A 45 2.45 -2.97 -5.41
C TRP A 45 2.79 -3.42 -3.99
N GLU A 46 2.17 -2.79 -3.01
CA GLU A 46 2.39 -3.09 -1.59
C GLU A 46 1.27 -3.96 -1.03
N PRO A 47 1.58 -4.91 -0.14
CA PRO A 47 0.56 -5.72 0.50
C PRO A 47 -0.26 -4.89 1.50
N THR A 48 -1.56 -5.16 1.59
CA THR A 48 -2.47 -4.46 2.50
C THR A 48 -1.98 -4.46 3.95
N THR A 49 -1.33 -5.53 4.39
CA THR A 49 -0.77 -5.64 5.75
C THR A 49 0.30 -4.59 6.04
N MET A 50 1.18 -4.30 5.09
CA MET A 50 2.21 -3.26 5.29
C MET A 50 1.60 -1.87 5.34
N LEU A 51 0.62 -1.59 4.47
CA LEU A 51 -0.06 -0.30 4.45
C LEU A 51 -0.84 -0.06 5.75
N LYS A 52 -1.44 -1.10 6.35
CA LYS A 52 -2.07 -1.02 7.67
C LYS A 52 -1.05 -0.76 8.78
N ASP A 53 0.10 -1.42 8.73
CA ASP A 53 1.20 -1.17 9.68
C ASP A 53 1.77 0.25 9.55
N ASP A 54 1.68 0.84 8.36
CA ASP A 54 2.00 2.25 8.09
C ASP A 54 0.89 3.25 8.45
N GLY A 55 -0.23 2.76 8.98
CA GLY A 55 -1.31 3.59 9.50
C GLY A 55 -2.30 4.08 8.44
N VAL A 56 -2.30 3.46 7.25
CA VAL A 56 -3.34 3.72 6.25
C VAL A 56 -4.68 3.20 6.76
N PRO A 57 -5.72 4.06 6.86
CA PRO A 57 -6.99 3.67 7.47
C PRO A 57 -7.84 2.82 6.53
N ASP A 58 -8.65 1.92 7.11
CA ASP A 58 -9.46 0.97 6.35
C ASP A 58 -10.41 1.62 5.34
N TRP A 59 -10.97 2.79 5.68
CA TRP A 59 -11.87 3.52 4.77
C TRP A 59 -11.19 3.95 3.46
N TYR A 60 -9.87 4.15 3.48
CA TYR A 60 -9.15 4.57 2.28
C TYR A 60 -8.99 3.42 1.29
N PHE A 61 -8.76 2.19 1.78
CA PHE A 61 -8.79 0.99 0.95
C PHE A 61 -10.17 0.80 0.30
N GLN A 62 -11.23 0.97 1.09
CA GLN A 62 -12.60 0.83 0.59
C GLN A 62 -12.91 1.87 -0.50
N ALA A 63 -12.54 3.14 -0.28
CA ALA A 63 -12.76 4.19 -1.27
C ALA A 63 -12.09 3.90 -2.63
N VAL A 64 -10.88 3.31 -2.62
CA VAL A 64 -10.17 2.90 -3.85
C VAL A 64 -10.89 1.76 -4.55
N MET A 65 -11.35 0.76 -3.80
CA MET A 65 -12.11 -0.37 -4.37
C MET A 65 -13.46 0.09 -4.95
N ASP A 66 -14.16 0.97 -4.24
CA ASP A 66 -15.47 1.51 -4.67
C ASP A 66 -15.31 2.32 -5.95
N TRP A 67 -14.31 3.22 -6.01
CA TRP A 67 -14.03 4.03 -7.20
C TRP A 67 -13.76 3.17 -8.45
N LYS A 68 -13.03 2.06 -8.31
CA LYS A 68 -12.79 1.12 -9.42
C LYS A 68 -14.04 0.33 -9.84
N SER A 69 -14.97 0.10 -8.92
CA SER A 69 -16.21 -0.62 -9.22
C SER A 69 -17.16 0.20 -10.11
N GLU A 70 -17.16 1.52 -9.96
CA GLU A 70 -17.97 2.43 -10.78
C GLU A 70 -17.51 2.43 -12.25
N ASP A 71 -16.20 2.35 -12.49
CA ASP A 71 -15.61 2.32 -13.84
C ASP A 71 -15.84 0.98 -14.55
N THR A 72 -16.02 -0.11 -13.79
CA THR A 72 -16.28 -1.46 -14.31
C THR A 72 -17.76 -1.69 -14.62
N SER A 73 -18.65 -0.74 -14.28
CA SER A 73 -20.11 -0.86 -14.43
C SER A 73 -20.66 -0.19 -15.70
N LEU A 74 -19.80 0.22 -16.64
CA LEU A 74 -20.23 0.76 -17.93
C LEU A 74 -20.77 -0.37 -18.84
N PRO A 75 -22.00 -0.26 -19.39
CA PRO A 75 -22.62 -1.27 -20.25
C PRO A 75 -21.99 -1.38 -21.64
#